data_AF-A0A2N2CK69-F1
#
_entry.id   AF-A0A2N2CK69-F1
#
_cell.length_a   1.000
_cell.length_b   1.000
_cell.length_c   1.000
_cell.angle_alpha   90.00
_cell.angle_beta   90.00
_cell.angle_gamma   90.00
#
_symmetry.space_group_name_H-M   'P 1'
#
loop_
_entity.id
_entity.type
_entity.pdbx_description
1 polymer ?
#
loop_
_entity_poly.entity_id
_entity_poly.type
_entity_poly.pdbx_seq_one_letter_code
_entity_poly.pdbx_strand_id
1 'polypeptide(L)'
;YGMGMVAVRNSNHYGIAGYYATMATQQGMIGMTGTNARPSIAPTFGVENMLGTNPLVFGMPTDEEFPFVFDCATSITQRGKIEVYQREGKELPEGWVIGADGNPRTDTEQVLKDLLTGGAALAPLGGIGEELGGYKGYGFATIVEILSAALQGGAFLKSLSGFEDSKKVPYKLGHFFMAVDVEAFTTLDEFKKTTGDILRALRASKKAPSEHRIYTAGEKEYLAWQYRKDKGVPVTDALEKDIAAIDRIYGITL
;
A
#
# COMPACT_ATOMS: atom_id res chain seq x y z
N TYR A 1 -2.02 -12.54 27.20
CA TYR A 1 -2.49 -13.16 25.94
C TYR A 1 -1.46 -13.08 24.81
N GLY A 2 -0.52 -12.12 24.81
CA GLY A 2 0.66 -12.11 23.90
C GLY A 2 0.39 -11.64 22.47
N MET A 3 -0.81 -11.85 21.94
CA MET A 3 -1.24 -11.32 20.65
C MET A 3 -2.73 -11.00 20.62
N GLY A 4 -3.12 -10.11 19.72
CA GLY A 4 -4.52 -9.79 19.44
C GLY A 4 -4.71 -9.51 17.95
N MET A 5 -5.84 -9.95 17.40
CA MET A 5 -6.23 -9.69 16.02
C MET A 5 -7.69 -9.26 15.95
N VAL A 6 -7.96 -8.23 15.16
CA VAL A 6 -9.30 -7.68 14.90
C VAL A 6 -9.55 -7.70 13.40
N ALA A 7 -10.67 -8.30 12.99
CA ALA A 7 -11.18 -8.20 11.63
C ALA A 7 -12.32 -7.18 11.59
N VAL A 8 -12.33 -6.33 10.57
CA VAL A 8 -13.32 -5.26 10.39
C VAL A 8 -14.12 -5.53 9.12
N ARG A 9 -15.44 -5.43 9.24
CA ARG A 9 -16.40 -5.60 8.16
C ARG A 9 -17.11 -4.28 7.86
N ASN A 10 -17.57 -4.12 6.62
CA ASN A 10 -18.45 -3.03 6.21
C ASN A 10 -17.83 -1.65 6.47
N SER A 11 -16.57 -1.51 6.10
CA SER A 11 -15.78 -0.29 6.22
C SER A 11 -15.56 0.36 4.85
N ASN A 12 -14.83 1.47 4.84
CA ASN A 12 -14.45 2.23 3.67
C ASN A 12 -12.92 2.35 3.55
N HIS A 13 -12.45 3.17 2.61
CA HIS A 13 -11.03 3.45 2.47
C HIS A 13 -10.44 4.05 3.76
N TYR A 14 -9.39 3.44 4.30
CA TYR A 14 -8.80 3.82 5.60
C TYR A 14 -7.51 4.65 5.51
N GLY A 15 -7.18 5.15 4.31
CA GLY A 15 -5.97 5.94 4.11
C GLY A 15 -4.71 5.08 4.04
N ILE A 16 -3.63 5.57 4.63
CA ILE A 16 -2.34 4.86 4.66
C ILE A 16 -2.39 3.72 5.68
N ALA A 17 -2.03 2.52 5.26
CA ALA A 17 -2.05 1.35 6.12
C ALA A 17 -0.98 1.42 7.22
N GLY A 18 0.16 2.06 6.92
CA GLY A 18 1.26 2.32 7.86
C GLY A 18 0.86 3.11 9.10
N TYR A 19 -0.21 3.92 9.06
CA TYR A 19 -0.72 4.63 10.24
C TYR A 19 -1.10 3.67 11.36
N TYR A 20 -1.86 2.62 11.04
CA TYR A 20 -2.34 1.65 12.01
C TYR A 20 -1.24 0.73 12.53
N ALA A 21 -0.28 0.34 11.67
CA ALA A 21 0.90 -0.39 12.11
C ALA A 21 1.76 0.45 13.07
N THR A 22 1.88 1.76 12.81
CA THR A 22 2.63 2.69 13.68
C THR A 22 2.01 2.81 15.07
N MET A 23 0.68 2.76 15.19
CA MET A 23 0.00 2.75 16.50
C MET A 23 0.48 1.61 17.40
N ALA A 24 0.71 0.41 16.85
CA ALA A 24 1.27 -0.72 17.61
C ALA A 24 2.73 -0.46 18.00
N THR A 25 3.56 0.06 17.08
CA THR A 25 4.97 0.33 17.38
C THR A 25 5.16 1.37 18.48
N GLN A 26 4.26 2.36 18.58
CA GLN A 26 4.25 3.36 19.65
C GLN A 26 3.99 2.75 21.04
N GLN A 27 3.38 1.57 21.08
CA GLN A 27 3.14 0.80 22.31
C GLN A 27 4.20 -0.29 22.53
N GLY A 28 5.31 -0.28 21.77
CA GLY A 28 6.34 -1.32 21.88
C GLY A 28 5.94 -2.67 21.29
N MET A 29 4.90 -2.72 20.44
CA MET A 29 4.38 -3.95 19.85
C MET A 29 4.69 -4.03 18.35
N ILE A 30 4.70 -5.25 17.82
CA ILE A 30 4.70 -5.45 16.36
C ILE A 30 3.28 -5.24 15.86
N GLY A 31 3.11 -4.37 14.85
CA GLY A 31 1.84 -4.14 14.16
C GLY A 31 1.82 -4.82 12.80
N MET A 32 0.70 -5.43 12.45
CA MET A 32 0.45 -5.93 11.10
C MET A 32 -0.97 -5.55 10.67
N THR A 33 -1.13 -5.07 9.45
CA THR A 33 -2.45 -4.71 8.92
C THR A 33 -2.51 -4.88 7.40
N GLY A 34 -3.73 -5.00 6.90
CA GLY A 34 -4.05 -4.94 5.49
C GLY A 34 -5.52 -4.67 5.26
N THR A 35 -5.85 -4.29 4.04
CA THR A 35 -7.22 -4.07 3.58
C THR A 35 -7.38 -4.67 2.20
N ASN A 36 -8.55 -5.24 1.92
CA ASN A 36 -8.94 -5.47 0.54
C ASN A 36 -9.41 -4.15 -0.09
N ALA A 37 -9.47 -4.12 -1.42
CA ALA A 37 -9.90 -2.97 -2.17
C ALA A 37 -10.62 -3.38 -3.45
N ARG A 38 -11.20 -2.38 -4.12
CA ARG A 38 -11.77 -2.53 -5.47
C ARG A 38 -10.77 -3.20 -6.42
N PRO A 39 -11.21 -4.15 -7.27
CA PRO A 39 -10.32 -4.88 -8.18
C PRO A 39 -9.48 -3.96 -9.08
N SER A 40 -8.20 -4.28 -9.21
CA SER A 40 -7.21 -3.52 -9.99
C SER A 40 -6.01 -4.39 -10.42
N ILE A 41 -5.75 -5.52 -9.75
CA ILE A 41 -4.66 -6.44 -10.04
C ILE A 41 -5.21 -7.68 -10.76
N ALA A 42 -4.50 -8.12 -11.81
CA ALA A 42 -4.75 -9.42 -12.42
C ALA A 42 -4.01 -10.55 -11.68
N PRO A 43 -4.65 -11.72 -11.46
CA PRO A 43 -3.94 -12.92 -10.99
C PRO A 43 -2.83 -13.31 -11.97
N THR A 44 -1.84 -14.07 -11.51
CA THR A 44 -0.81 -14.61 -12.41
C THR A 44 -1.47 -15.41 -13.55
N PHE A 45 -1.06 -15.13 -14.80
CA PHE A 45 -1.66 -15.62 -16.05
C PHE A 45 -3.09 -15.16 -16.35
N GLY A 46 -3.67 -14.32 -15.50
CA GLY A 46 -4.91 -13.60 -15.78
C GLY A 46 -4.64 -12.24 -16.43
N VAL A 47 -5.67 -11.71 -17.09
CA VAL A 47 -5.67 -10.35 -17.68
C VAL A 47 -6.82 -9.49 -17.14
N GLU A 48 -7.62 -10.05 -16.22
CA GLU A 48 -8.80 -9.38 -15.66
C GLU A 48 -8.50 -8.82 -14.27
N ASN A 49 -9.03 -7.63 -13.97
CA ASN A 49 -9.02 -7.05 -12.63
C ASN A 49 -9.80 -7.92 -11.63
N MET A 50 -9.08 -8.56 -10.70
CA MET A 50 -9.68 -9.44 -9.70
C MET A 50 -9.42 -8.98 -8.26
N LEU A 51 -8.17 -8.67 -7.94
CA LEU A 51 -7.75 -8.29 -6.58
C LEU A 51 -7.57 -6.78 -6.47
N GLY A 52 -7.80 -6.20 -5.30
CA GLY A 52 -7.38 -4.82 -5.06
C GLY A 52 -5.85 -4.69 -4.98
N THR A 53 -5.35 -3.47 -4.81
CA THR A 53 -3.91 -3.26 -4.55
C THR A 53 -3.45 -3.83 -3.20
N ASN A 54 -4.42 -4.19 -2.35
CA ASN A 54 -4.32 -5.07 -1.18
C ASN A 54 -3.01 -4.91 -0.40
N PRO A 55 -2.79 -3.77 0.29
CA PRO A 55 -1.55 -3.52 1.00
C PRO A 55 -1.36 -4.51 2.15
N LEU A 56 -0.11 -4.94 2.32
CA LEU A 56 0.35 -5.79 3.42
C LEU A 56 1.42 -5.04 4.20
N VAL A 57 1.11 -4.70 5.45
CA VAL A 57 1.92 -3.76 6.22
C VAL A 57 2.40 -4.34 7.51
N PHE A 58 3.67 -4.08 7.84
CA PHE A 58 4.29 -4.43 9.10
C PHE A 58 4.97 -3.22 9.73
N GLY A 59 4.77 -3.05 11.03
CA GLY A 59 5.46 -2.09 11.88
C GLY A 59 6.19 -2.80 13.02
N MET A 60 7.45 -2.46 13.27
CA MET A 60 8.25 -3.04 14.35
C MET A 60 9.02 -1.93 15.11
N PRO A 61 9.02 -1.95 16.46
CA PRO A 61 9.83 -1.04 17.26
C PRO A 61 11.33 -1.21 17.00
N THR A 62 12.09 -0.11 17.07
CA THR A 62 13.55 -0.09 16.92
C THR A 62 14.16 0.76 18.03
N ASP A 63 15.49 0.74 18.15
CA ASP A 63 16.26 1.70 18.97
C ASP A 63 16.68 2.96 18.18
N GLU A 64 16.18 3.15 16.95
CA GLU A 64 16.41 4.33 16.13
C GLU A 64 15.32 5.38 16.37
N GLU A 65 15.47 6.58 15.79
CA GLU A 65 14.48 7.67 15.93
C GLU A 65 13.14 7.40 15.20
N PHE A 66 13.05 6.30 14.46
CA PHE A 66 11.88 5.87 13.72
C PHE A 66 11.70 4.34 13.78
N PRO A 67 10.46 3.84 13.81
CA PRO A 67 10.20 2.41 13.74
C PRO A 67 10.45 1.88 12.32
N PHE A 68 10.70 0.56 12.21
CA PHE A 68 10.62 -0.10 10.91
C PHE A 68 9.15 -0.16 10.50
N VAL A 69 8.78 0.47 9.38
CA VAL A 69 7.42 0.42 8.84
C VAL A 69 7.47 0.12 7.35
N PHE A 70 7.13 -1.11 7.00
CA PHE A 70 6.98 -1.53 5.61
C PHE A 70 5.52 -1.42 5.21
N ASP A 71 5.17 -0.28 4.59
CA ASP A 71 3.85 -0.01 4.03
C ASP A 71 3.91 -0.14 2.50
N CYS A 72 3.42 -1.26 1.96
CA CYS A 72 3.44 -1.50 0.52
C CYS A 72 2.13 -2.10 0.01
N ALA A 73 1.73 -1.68 -1.20
CA ALA A 73 0.79 -2.43 -2.02
C ALA A 73 1.40 -3.78 -2.43
N THR A 74 0.53 -4.74 -2.77
CA THR A 74 0.94 -6.05 -3.32
C THR A 74 0.99 -6.06 -4.85
N SER A 75 0.75 -4.90 -5.48
CA SER A 75 1.04 -4.59 -6.89
C SER A 75 2.39 -3.89 -7.01
N ILE A 76 2.99 -3.95 -8.20
CA ILE A 76 4.23 -3.19 -8.48
C ILE A 76 4.00 -1.68 -8.36
N THR A 77 2.81 -1.23 -8.75
CA THR A 77 2.46 0.18 -8.84
C THR A 77 0.99 0.40 -8.48
N GLN A 78 0.59 1.66 -8.41
CA GLN A 78 -0.79 2.07 -8.19
C GLN A 78 -1.21 3.12 -9.22
N ARG A 79 -2.52 3.23 -9.46
CA ARG A 79 -3.10 4.18 -10.43
C ARG A 79 -2.55 5.61 -10.27
N GLY A 80 -2.44 6.12 -9.05
CA GLY A 80 -1.92 7.47 -8.81
C GLY A 80 -0.49 7.67 -9.32
N LYS A 81 0.35 6.64 -9.33
CA LYS A 81 1.70 6.72 -9.89
C LYS A 81 1.68 6.76 -11.42
N ILE A 82 0.76 6.04 -12.05
CA ILE A 82 0.51 6.11 -13.50
C ILE A 82 0.06 7.52 -13.91
N GLU A 83 -0.84 8.15 -13.13
CA GLU A 83 -1.28 9.53 -13.36
C GLU A 83 -0.14 10.56 -13.21
N VAL A 84 0.88 10.27 -12.38
CA VAL A 84 2.10 11.10 -12.32
C VAL A 84 2.92 10.94 -13.61
N TYR A 85 3.14 9.71 -14.09
CA TYR A 85 3.87 9.47 -15.34
C TYR A 85 3.18 10.13 -16.54
N GLN A 86 1.84 10.06 -16.62
CA GLN A 86 1.07 10.75 -17.66
C GLN A 86 1.30 12.26 -17.63
N ARG A 87 1.23 12.89 -16.44
CA ARG A 87 1.47 14.33 -16.27
C ARG A 87 2.90 14.74 -16.64
N GLU A 88 3.86 13.84 -16.46
CA GLU A 88 5.26 14.04 -16.85
C GLU A 88 5.52 13.69 -18.32
N GLY A 89 4.54 13.20 -19.08
CA GLY A 89 4.70 12.78 -20.47
C GLY A 89 5.62 11.57 -20.66
N LYS A 90 5.72 10.70 -19.64
CA LYS A 90 6.58 9.51 -19.63
C LYS A 90 5.79 8.25 -19.91
N GLU A 91 6.40 7.29 -20.61
CA GLU A 91 5.88 5.92 -20.71
C GLU A 91 6.05 5.17 -19.38
N LEU A 92 5.16 4.21 -19.12
CA LEU A 92 5.29 3.32 -17.98
C LEU A 92 6.43 2.32 -18.20
N PRO A 93 7.14 1.92 -17.13
CA PRO A 93 8.01 0.76 -17.19
C PRO A 93 7.24 -0.49 -17.63
N GLU A 94 7.85 -1.28 -18.50
CA GLU A 94 7.27 -2.54 -18.96
C GLU A 94 6.98 -3.49 -17.78
N GLY A 95 5.88 -4.22 -17.86
CA GLY A 95 5.46 -5.19 -16.83
C GLY A 95 4.69 -4.59 -15.64
N TRP A 96 4.47 -3.28 -15.59
CA TRP A 96 3.58 -2.66 -14.58
C TRP A 96 2.11 -2.96 -14.81
N VAL A 97 1.72 -3.11 -16.08
CA VAL A 97 0.33 -3.25 -16.52
C VAL A 97 0.27 -4.31 -17.61
N ILE A 98 -0.75 -5.17 -17.54
CA ILE A 98 -1.08 -6.17 -18.55
C ILE A 98 -2.36 -5.79 -19.28
N GLY A 99 -2.36 -5.89 -20.61
CA GLY A 99 -3.54 -5.71 -21.44
C GLY A 99 -4.41 -6.97 -21.50
N ALA A 100 -5.66 -6.82 -21.95
CA ALA A 100 -6.59 -7.94 -22.18
C ALA A 100 -6.09 -8.97 -23.23
N ASP A 101 -5.11 -8.59 -24.05
CA ASP A 101 -4.41 -9.46 -25.01
C ASP A 101 -3.24 -10.23 -24.40
N GLY A 102 -2.94 -10.04 -23.11
CA GLY A 102 -1.84 -10.67 -22.39
C GLY A 102 -0.49 -9.96 -22.52
N ASN A 103 -0.41 -8.88 -23.30
CA ASN A 103 0.84 -8.15 -23.52
C ASN A 103 1.02 -7.00 -22.51
N PRO A 104 2.26 -6.65 -22.14
CA PRO A 104 2.54 -5.46 -21.34
C PRO A 104 2.03 -4.17 -22.01
N ARG A 105 1.63 -3.19 -21.21
CA ARG A 105 1.22 -1.85 -21.68
C ARG A 105 2.10 -0.76 -21.08
N THR A 106 2.58 0.16 -21.92
CA THR A 106 3.44 1.28 -21.49
C THR A 106 2.85 2.67 -21.77
N ASP A 107 1.94 2.80 -22.73
CA ASP A 107 1.28 4.07 -23.05
C ASP A 107 0.34 4.54 -21.92
N THR A 108 0.73 5.61 -21.21
CA THR A 108 0.01 6.06 -20.01
C THR A 108 -1.43 6.51 -20.29
N GLU A 109 -1.69 7.15 -21.42
CA GLU A 109 -3.01 7.69 -21.75
C GLU A 109 -4.01 6.55 -22.00
N GLN A 110 -3.62 5.59 -22.83
CA GLN A 110 -4.41 4.41 -23.17
C GLN A 110 -4.57 3.51 -21.94
N VAL A 111 -3.50 3.29 -21.16
CA VAL A 111 -3.56 2.50 -19.92
C VAL A 111 -4.59 3.07 -18.94
N LEU A 112 -4.64 4.39 -18.74
CA LEU A 112 -5.60 4.99 -17.79
C LEU A 112 -7.06 4.83 -18.24
N LYS A 113 -7.31 4.80 -19.55
CA LYS A 113 -8.63 4.48 -20.13
C LYS A 113 -8.94 3.00 -19.94
N ASP A 114 -8.00 2.12 -20.28
CA ASP A 114 -8.17 0.67 -20.23
C ASP A 114 -8.36 0.13 -18.82
N LEU A 115 -7.71 0.74 -17.81
CA LEU A 115 -7.94 0.41 -16.39
C LEU A 115 -9.38 0.73 -15.93
N LEU A 116 -10.09 1.65 -16.59
CA LEU A 116 -11.48 1.98 -16.28
C LEU A 116 -12.48 1.10 -17.03
N THR A 117 -12.15 0.71 -18.25
CA THR A 117 -13.01 -0.10 -19.13
C THR A 117 -12.80 -1.61 -18.96
N GLY A 118 -11.76 -2.02 -18.22
CA GLY A 118 -11.38 -3.43 -18.06
C GLY A 118 -10.50 -3.96 -19.20
N GLY A 119 -9.97 -3.08 -20.06
CA GLY A 119 -9.01 -3.44 -21.11
C GLY A 119 -7.58 -3.70 -20.60
N ALA A 120 -7.30 -3.36 -19.33
CA ALA A 120 -6.02 -3.58 -18.69
C ALA A 120 -6.15 -3.79 -17.17
N ALA A 121 -5.10 -4.36 -16.58
CA ALA A 121 -4.98 -4.60 -15.15
C ALA A 121 -3.55 -4.33 -14.66
N LEU A 122 -3.40 -3.96 -13.38
CA LEU A 122 -2.09 -3.83 -12.74
C LEU A 122 -1.47 -5.22 -12.54
N ALA A 123 -0.15 -5.29 -12.67
CA ALA A 123 0.59 -6.50 -12.35
C ALA A 123 0.87 -6.60 -10.83
N PRO A 124 0.85 -7.83 -10.27
CA PRO A 124 1.28 -8.07 -8.89
C PRO A 124 2.78 -7.78 -8.72
N LEU A 125 3.24 -7.60 -7.47
CA LEU A 125 4.66 -7.53 -7.15
C LEU A 125 5.40 -8.76 -7.74
N GLY A 126 6.45 -8.52 -8.52
CA GLY A 126 7.14 -9.55 -9.29
C GLY A 126 6.67 -9.67 -10.75
N GLY A 127 5.74 -8.83 -11.20
CA GLY A 127 5.45 -8.64 -12.62
C GLY A 127 4.40 -9.58 -13.21
N ILE A 128 4.36 -9.60 -14.54
CA ILE A 128 3.49 -10.48 -15.30
C ILE A 128 4.08 -11.89 -15.30
N GLY A 129 3.24 -12.90 -15.07
CA GLY A 129 3.67 -14.30 -15.08
C GLY A 129 4.56 -14.69 -13.90
N GLU A 130 5.46 -15.65 -14.12
CA GLU A 130 6.29 -16.24 -13.07
C GLU A 130 7.78 -15.86 -13.16
N GLU A 131 8.25 -15.41 -14.32
CA GLU A 131 9.67 -15.20 -14.62
C GLU A 131 10.35 -14.23 -13.62
N LEU A 132 9.68 -13.12 -13.31
CA LEU A 132 10.13 -12.14 -12.33
C LEU A 132 9.50 -12.35 -10.94
N GLY A 133 8.75 -13.44 -10.75
CA GLY A 133 8.13 -13.82 -9.49
C GLY A 133 6.74 -13.24 -9.23
N GLY A 134 5.96 -12.89 -10.25
CA GLY A 134 4.62 -12.29 -10.11
C GLY A 134 3.65 -13.12 -9.27
N TYR A 135 3.77 -14.44 -9.28
CA TYR A 135 3.00 -15.35 -8.42
C TYR A 135 3.19 -15.07 -6.92
N LYS A 136 4.34 -14.50 -6.51
CA LYS A 136 4.59 -14.13 -5.10
C LYS A 136 3.75 -12.92 -4.69
N GLY A 137 3.75 -11.86 -5.50
CA GLY A 137 2.90 -10.69 -5.26
C GLY A 137 1.42 -11.03 -5.31
N TYR A 138 1.02 -11.89 -6.27
CA TYR A 138 -0.34 -12.42 -6.34
C TYR A 138 -0.71 -13.21 -5.06
N GLY A 139 0.20 -14.05 -4.57
CA GLY A 139 0.04 -14.74 -3.29
C GLY A 139 -0.16 -13.78 -2.11
N PHE A 140 0.67 -12.74 -2.00
CA PHE A 140 0.52 -11.73 -0.95
C PHE A 140 -0.80 -10.96 -1.04
N ALA A 141 -1.20 -10.55 -2.26
CA ALA A 141 -2.48 -9.89 -2.49
C ALA A 141 -3.67 -10.78 -2.06
N THR A 142 -3.56 -12.08 -2.33
CA THR A 142 -4.56 -13.09 -1.95
C THR A 142 -4.63 -13.31 -0.44
N ILE A 143 -3.48 -13.34 0.25
CA ILE A 143 -3.44 -13.42 1.73
C ILE A 143 -4.18 -12.24 2.33
N VAL A 144 -3.90 -11.01 1.86
CA VAL A 144 -4.59 -9.81 2.34
C VAL A 144 -6.09 -9.89 2.06
N GLU A 145 -6.50 -10.30 0.86
CA GLU A 145 -7.93 -10.46 0.51
C GLU A 145 -8.64 -11.41 1.48
N ILE A 146 -8.04 -12.58 1.76
CA ILE A 146 -8.60 -13.60 2.64
C ILE A 146 -8.71 -13.07 4.08
N LEU A 147 -7.65 -12.46 4.62
CA LEU A 147 -7.67 -11.92 5.98
C LEU A 147 -8.65 -10.75 6.13
N SER A 148 -8.79 -9.92 5.10
CA SER A 148 -9.72 -8.79 5.09
C SER A 148 -11.18 -9.18 4.86
N ALA A 149 -11.46 -10.26 4.12
CA ALA A 149 -12.83 -10.66 3.77
C ALA A 149 -13.31 -11.88 4.56
N ALA A 150 -12.57 -13.00 4.52
CA ALA A 150 -13.04 -14.29 5.00
C ALA A 150 -13.16 -14.34 6.53
N LEU A 151 -12.22 -13.71 7.26
CA LEU A 151 -12.26 -13.66 8.74
C LEU A 151 -13.52 -12.99 9.31
N GLN A 152 -14.16 -12.13 8.53
CA GLN A 152 -15.33 -11.37 8.93
C GLN A 152 -16.60 -11.72 8.14
N GLY A 153 -16.50 -12.65 7.19
CA GLY A 153 -17.60 -13.08 6.32
C GLY A 153 -18.15 -11.96 5.43
N GLY A 154 -17.26 -11.18 4.80
CA GLY A 154 -17.63 -9.98 4.06
C GLY A 154 -17.41 -10.04 2.57
N ALA A 155 -17.52 -8.87 1.94
CA ALA A 155 -17.34 -8.70 0.50
C ALA A 155 -15.87 -8.88 0.08
N PHE A 156 -15.66 -9.44 -1.11
CA PHE A 156 -14.37 -9.74 -1.70
C PHE A 156 -14.37 -9.53 -3.23
N LEU A 157 -13.19 -9.30 -3.81
CA LEU A 157 -12.98 -9.21 -5.26
C LEU A 157 -14.01 -8.27 -5.94
N LYS A 158 -14.70 -8.72 -7.01
CA LYS A 158 -15.64 -7.93 -7.80
C LYS A 158 -16.84 -7.38 -7.03
N SER A 159 -17.21 -7.97 -5.89
CA SER A 159 -18.25 -7.41 -5.03
C SER A 159 -17.85 -6.08 -4.38
N LEU A 160 -16.55 -5.74 -4.41
CA LEU A 160 -16.00 -4.47 -3.93
C LEU A 160 -15.93 -3.39 -5.03
N SER A 161 -16.53 -3.63 -6.21
CA SER A 161 -16.54 -2.66 -7.32
C SER A 161 -17.31 -1.37 -7.00
N GLY A 162 -18.15 -1.37 -5.95
CA GLY A 162 -18.99 -0.23 -5.59
C GLY A 162 -20.27 -0.13 -6.45
N PHE A 163 -20.65 -1.22 -7.13
CA PHE A 163 -21.87 -1.32 -7.92
C PHE A 163 -22.68 -2.58 -7.57
N GLU A 164 -23.98 -2.41 -7.41
CA GLU A 164 -24.99 -3.47 -7.33
C GLU A 164 -26.13 -3.11 -8.31
N ASP A 165 -26.52 -4.03 -9.20
CA ASP A 165 -27.54 -3.80 -10.23
C ASP A 165 -27.37 -2.49 -11.03
N SER A 166 -26.12 -2.20 -11.45
CA SER A 166 -25.71 -0.97 -12.16
C SER A 166 -25.90 0.33 -11.36
N LYS A 167 -26.20 0.26 -10.06
CA LYS A 167 -26.30 1.41 -9.16
C LYS A 167 -25.07 1.49 -8.27
N LYS A 168 -24.60 2.71 -8.03
CA LYS A 168 -23.52 2.95 -7.08
C LYS A 168 -23.99 2.61 -5.67
N VAL A 169 -23.19 1.84 -4.95
CA VAL A 169 -23.37 1.52 -3.54
C VAL A 169 -22.12 1.88 -2.75
N PRO A 170 -22.22 2.14 -1.43
CA PRO A 170 -21.05 2.29 -0.59
C PRO A 170 -20.13 1.07 -0.71
N TYR A 171 -18.82 1.30 -0.66
CA TYR A 171 -17.87 0.20 -0.58
C TYR A 171 -18.06 -0.53 0.74
N LYS A 172 -17.92 -1.86 0.71
CA LYS A 172 -18.04 -2.74 1.88
C LYS A 172 -16.68 -3.36 2.17
N LEU A 173 -15.64 -2.52 2.24
CA LEU A 173 -14.27 -2.99 2.41
C LEU A 173 -14.09 -3.68 3.76
N GLY A 174 -13.15 -4.61 3.80
CA GLY A 174 -12.73 -5.30 5.01
C GLY A 174 -11.28 -5.03 5.35
N HIS A 175 -10.96 -5.07 6.63
CA HIS A 175 -9.61 -4.83 7.14
C HIS A 175 -9.25 -5.89 8.17
N PHE A 176 -7.95 -6.08 8.38
CA PHE A 176 -7.46 -6.76 9.56
C PHE A 176 -6.38 -5.93 10.25
N PHE A 177 -6.32 -6.06 11.56
CA PHE A 177 -5.31 -5.44 12.41
C PHE A 177 -4.81 -6.48 13.39
N MET A 178 -3.50 -6.65 13.51
CA MET A 178 -2.86 -7.56 14.44
C MET A 178 -1.81 -6.79 15.23
N ALA A 179 -1.76 -7.06 16.52
CA ALA A 179 -0.71 -6.62 17.42
C ALA A 179 -0.08 -7.83 18.10
N VAL A 180 1.25 -7.87 18.14
CA VAL A 180 2.02 -8.88 18.84
C VAL A 180 2.85 -8.19 19.92
N ASP A 181 2.63 -8.62 21.16
CA ASP A 181 3.37 -8.15 22.32
C ASP A 181 4.78 -8.72 22.29
N VAL A 182 5.78 -7.85 22.17
CA VAL A 182 7.20 -8.24 22.15
C VAL A 182 7.60 -8.88 23.48
N GLU A 183 7.06 -8.39 24.59
CA GLU A 183 7.41 -8.85 25.95
C GLU A 183 6.89 -10.26 26.25
N ALA A 184 6.04 -10.81 25.38
CA ALA A 184 5.68 -12.22 25.41
C ALA A 184 6.81 -13.15 24.92
N PHE A 185 7.88 -12.62 24.30
CA PHE A 185 8.98 -13.39 23.71
C PHE A 185 10.37 -12.99 24.23
N THR A 186 10.64 -11.69 24.39
CA THR A 186 11.95 -11.14 24.81
C THR A 186 11.74 -9.76 25.43
N THR A 187 12.75 -9.16 26.06
CA THR A 187 12.61 -7.79 26.56
C THR A 187 12.48 -6.79 25.40
N LEU A 188 11.69 -5.73 25.59
CA LEU A 188 11.49 -4.72 24.55
C LEU A 188 12.81 -4.05 24.13
N ASP A 189 13.73 -3.83 25.08
CA ASP A 189 15.03 -3.21 24.81
C ASP A 189 15.94 -4.11 23.94
N GLU A 190 16.01 -5.42 24.25
CA GLU A 190 16.77 -6.37 23.42
C GLU A 190 16.19 -6.48 22.01
N PHE A 191 14.86 -6.50 21.89
CA PHE A 191 14.18 -6.51 20.59
C PHE A 191 14.49 -5.25 19.77
N LYS A 192 14.33 -4.06 20.37
CA LYS A 192 14.60 -2.77 19.72
C LYS A 192 16.05 -2.67 19.27
N LYS A 193 16.98 -3.05 20.15
CA LYS A 193 18.41 -3.06 19.86
C LYS A 193 18.73 -3.99 18.70
N THR A 194 18.23 -5.23 18.74
CA THR A 194 18.47 -6.23 17.69
C THR A 194 17.88 -5.77 16.36
N THR A 195 16.65 -5.23 16.38
CA THR A 195 16.00 -4.69 15.19
C THR A 195 16.83 -3.55 14.60
N GLY A 196 17.23 -2.57 15.41
CA GLY A 196 18.09 -1.48 14.93
C GLY A 196 19.46 -1.93 14.43
N ASP A 197 20.08 -2.92 15.08
CA ASP A 197 21.35 -3.51 14.62
C ASP A 197 21.19 -4.16 13.23
N ILE A 198 20.08 -4.89 12.99
CA ILE A 198 19.75 -5.42 11.66
C ILE A 198 19.61 -4.29 10.64
N LEU A 199 18.85 -3.24 10.96
CA LEU A 199 18.62 -2.13 10.05
C LEU A 199 19.92 -1.38 9.71
N ARG A 200 20.75 -1.11 10.72
CA ARG A 200 22.09 -0.51 10.54
C ARG A 200 22.99 -1.39 9.67
N ALA A 201 23.01 -2.70 9.91
CA ALA A 201 23.80 -3.65 9.13
C ALA A 201 23.38 -3.68 7.65
N LEU A 202 22.06 -3.68 7.37
CA LEU A 202 21.53 -3.59 6.00
C LEU A 202 22.01 -2.31 5.30
N ARG A 203 21.92 -1.15 5.97
CA ARG A 203 22.36 0.14 5.40
C ARG A 203 23.88 0.25 5.27
N ALA A 204 24.63 -0.49 6.08
CA ALA A 204 26.09 -0.55 6.02
C ALA A 204 26.62 -1.40 4.85
N SER A 205 25.79 -2.25 4.23
CA SER A 205 26.16 -3.09 3.10
C SER A 205 26.82 -2.30 1.95
N LYS A 206 27.59 -3.01 1.11
CA LYS A 206 28.21 -2.45 -0.08
C LYS A 206 27.11 -1.97 -1.03
N LYS A 207 27.18 -0.69 -1.40
CA LYS A 207 26.22 -0.06 -2.30
C LYS A 207 26.53 -0.46 -3.75
N ALA A 208 25.50 -0.51 -4.58
CA ALA A 208 25.70 -0.59 -6.03
C ALA A 208 26.45 0.65 -6.52
N PRO A 209 27.24 0.58 -7.61
CA PRO A 209 28.13 1.67 -8.02
C PRO A 209 27.44 3.03 -8.24
N SER A 210 26.18 3.03 -8.68
CA SER A 210 25.38 4.24 -8.93
C SER A 210 24.59 4.72 -7.72
N GLU A 211 24.63 4.00 -6.60
CA GLU A 211 23.78 4.27 -5.44
C GLU A 211 24.60 4.82 -4.26
N HIS A 212 24.11 5.91 -3.67
CA HIS A 212 24.82 6.58 -2.56
C HIS A 212 24.36 6.12 -1.18
N ARG A 213 23.17 5.53 -1.07
CA ARG A 213 22.56 5.16 0.21
C ARG A 213 21.60 3.98 0.04
N ILE A 214 21.61 3.08 1.03
CA ILE A 214 20.57 2.07 1.22
C ILE A 214 19.64 2.59 2.30
N TYR A 215 18.34 2.47 2.09
CA TYR A 215 17.30 2.83 3.05
C TYR A 215 16.67 1.59 3.66
N THR A 216 16.17 1.71 4.88
CA THR A 216 15.24 0.73 5.47
C THR A 216 13.83 1.29 5.53
N ALA A 217 12.83 0.41 5.62
CA ALA A 217 11.42 0.82 5.59
C ALA A 217 11.09 1.78 6.74
N GLY A 218 10.38 2.87 6.44
CA GLY A 218 10.05 3.97 7.36
C GLY A 218 11.08 5.12 7.38
N GLU A 219 12.29 4.91 6.87
CA GLU A 219 13.35 5.92 6.92
C GLU A 219 13.08 7.10 5.97
N LYS A 220 12.62 6.85 4.74
CA LYS A 220 12.28 7.91 3.78
C LYS A 220 11.12 8.76 4.27
N GLU A 221 10.12 8.10 4.86
CA GLU A 221 8.94 8.73 5.45
C GLU A 221 9.33 9.58 6.67
N TYR A 222 10.20 9.07 7.53
CA TYR A 222 10.74 9.81 8.68
C TYR A 222 11.50 11.07 8.23
N LEU A 223 12.40 10.97 7.25
CA LEU A 223 13.14 12.12 6.72
C LEU A 223 12.20 13.17 6.10
N ALA A 224 11.18 12.72 5.36
CA ALA A 224 10.16 13.61 4.82
C ALA A 224 9.34 14.29 5.93
N TRP A 225 9.00 13.56 6.99
CA TRP A 225 8.31 14.11 8.15
C TRP A 225 9.16 15.14 8.90
N GLN A 226 10.43 14.85 9.15
CA GLN A 226 11.39 15.78 9.77
C GLN A 226 11.51 17.09 8.97
N TYR A 227 11.50 17.01 7.64
CA TYR A 227 11.50 18.20 6.80
C TYR A 227 10.17 18.98 6.89
N ARG A 228 9.03 18.27 6.82
CA ARG A 228 7.70 18.88 6.70
C ARG A 228 7.13 19.40 8.01
N LYS A 229 7.52 18.83 9.16
CA LYS A 229 7.04 19.28 10.48
C LYS A 229 7.35 20.76 10.74
N ASP A 230 8.49 21.24 10.24
CA ASP A 230 8.95 22.62 10.46
C ASP A 230 8.70 23.54 9.24
N LYS A 231 8.55 22.96 8.03
CA LYS A 231 8.43 23.73 6.77
C LYS A 231 7.05 23.67 6.10
N GLY A 232 6.14 22.90 6.66
CA GLY A 232 4.83 22.63 6.08
C GLY A 232 4.83 21.52 5.02
N VAL A 233 3.63 21.08 4.65
CA VAL A 233 3.41 20.08 3.59
C VAL A 233 3.25 20.81 2.26
N PRO A 234 4.02 20.47 1.22
CA PRO A 234 3.83 21.06 -0.11
C PRO A 234 2.44 20.74 -0.65
N VAL A 235 1.70 21.77 -1.03
CA VAL A 235 0.38 21.68 -1.66
C VAL A 235 0.53 22.18 -3.10
N THR A 236 0.01 21.43 -4.06
CA THR A 236 -0.01 21.85 -5.48
C THR A 236 -1.15 22.84 -5.73
N ASP A 237 -1.01 23.74 -6.69
CA ASP A 237 -2.07 24.69 -7.10
C ASP A 237 -3.43 24.03 -7.37
N ALA A 238 -3.43 22.79 -7.90
CA ALA A 238 -4.66 22.04 -8.12
C ALA A 238 -5.37 21.69 -6.80
N LEU A 239 -4.62 21.16 -5.84
CA LEU A 239 -5.14 20.83 -4.50
C LEU A 239 -5.55 22.09 -3.73
N GLU A 240 -4.82 23.19 -3.85
CA GLU A 240 -5.18 24.46 -3.22
C GLU A 240 -6.53 24.98 -3.75
N LYS A 241 -6.77 24.87 -5.07
CA LYS A 241 -8.07 25.20 -5.67
C LYS A 241 -9.20 24.32 -5.15
N ASP A 242 -8.95 23.03 -4.97
CA ASP A 242 -9.93 22.09 -4.40
C ASP A 242 -10.27 22.46 -2.95
N ILE A 243 -9.27 22.78 -2.12
CA ILE A 243 -9.46 23.22 -0.73
C ILE A 243 -10.27 24.52 -0.68
N ALA A 244 -9.93 25.51 -1.51
CA ALA A 244 -10.66 26.78 -1.60
C ALA A 244 -12.10 26.62 -2.15
N ALA A 245 -12.37 25.58 -2.95
CA ALA A 245 -13.73 25.25 -3.36
C ALA A 245 -14.54 24.69 -2.19
N ILE A 246 -13.95 23.83 -1.35
CA ILE A 246 -14.59 23.28 -0.15
C ILE A 246 -14.91 24.40 0.86
N ASP A 247 -13.96 25.31 1.13
CA ASP A 247 -14.20 26.47 1.99
C ASP A 247 -15.43 27.26 1.51
N ARG A 248 -15.50 27.64 0.23
CA ARG A 248 -16.66 28.37 -0.31
C ARG A 248 -18.00 27.66 -0.14
N ILE A 249 -18.01 26.33 -0.12
CA ILE A 249 -19.23 25.53 0.05
C ILE A 249 -19.65 25.48 1.53
N TYR A 250 -18.69 25.36 2.44
CA TYR A 250 -18.97 25.06 3.86
C TYR A 250 -18.68 26.23 4.83
N GLY A 251 -18.11 27.33 4.34
CA GLY A 251 -17.76 28.51 5.12
C GLY A 251 -16.67 28.24 6.18
N ILE A 252 -15.59 27.56 5.80
CA ILE A 252 -14.51 27.17 6.72
C ILE A 252 -13.32 28.08 6.46
N THR A 253 -13.12 29.09 7.31
CA THR A 253 -11.96 29.98 7.24
C THR A 253 -10.66 29.16 7.28
N LEU A 254 -9.88 29.23 6.19
CA LEU A 254 -8.55 28.63 6.05
C LEU A 254 -7.47 29.45 6.75
#